data_AF-A0A7S0ALF9-F1
#
_entry.id   AF-A0A7S0ALF9-F1
#
_cell.length_a   1.000
_cell.length_b   1.000
_cell.length_c   1.000
_cell.angle_alpha   90.00
_cell.angle_beta   90.00
_cell.angle_gamma   90.00
#
_symmetry.space_group_name_H-M   'P 1'
#
loop_
_entity.id
_entity.type
_entity.pdbx_description
1 polymer ?
#
loop_
_entity_poly.entity_id
_entity_poly.type
_entity_poly.pdbx_seq_one_letter_code
_entity_poly.pdbx_strand_id
1 'polypeptide(L)'
;VRLFLEILFFIWILYYVLLEVSEIYSQRWRYFTEVWNYVELANLSIYIYMSLSWFLYLNSTYSELQTFRESSPREYRDLYTIAKGFNSVTLASFNLIYGFIRFTKYFRMSLRFKM
;
A
#
# COMPACT_ATOMS: atom_id res chain seq x y z
N VAL A 1 17.69 -5.25 5.32
CA VAL A 1 17.16 -4.94 3.97
C VAL A 1 15.65 -4.73 3.98
N ARG A 2 14.84 -5.71 4.42
CA ARG A 2 13.37 -5.59 4.46
C ARG A 2 12.85 -4.36 5.21
N LEU A 3 13.24 -4.17 6.47
CA LEU A 3 12.82 -3.00 7.27
C LEU A 3 13.15 -1.66 6.59
N PHE A 4 14.32 -1.56 5.95
CA PHE A 4 14.72 -0.37 5.22
C PHE A 4 13.80 -0.09 4.02
N LEU A 5 13.44 -1.13 3.26
CA LEU A 5 12.49 -0.99 2.14
C LEU A 5 11.09 -0.61 2.63
N GLU A 6 10.64 -1.15 3.76
CA GLU A 6 9.34 -0.80 4.37
C GLU A 6 9.31 0.68 4.81
N ILE A 7 10.38 1.18 5.43
CA ILE A 7 10.51 2.60 5.80
C ILE A 7 10.50 3.49 4.56
N LEU A 8 11.31 3.13 3.56
CA LEU A 8 11.40 3.89 2.31
C LEU A 8 10.03 3.94 1.60
N PHE A 9 9.33 2.82 1.55
CA PHE A 9 7.98 2.73 0.99
C PHE A 9 6.98 3.63 1.73
N PHE A 10 7.03 3.65 3.07
CA PHE A 10 6.16 4.49 3.88
C PHE A 10 6.43 5.99 3.65
N ILE A 11 7.71 6.39 3.52
CA ILE A 11 8.09 7.76 3.17
C ILE A 11 7.52 8.16 1.81
N TRP A 12 7.58 7.27 0.82
CA TRP A 12 7.00 7.52 -0.51
C TRP A 12 5.48 7.70 -0.46
N ILE A 13 4.77 6.86 0.29
CA ILE A 13 3.31 7.02 0.48
C ILE A 13 3.02 8.38 1.10
N LEU A 14 3.74 8.76 2.17
CA LEU A 14 3.55 10.04 2.84
C LEU A 14 3.78 11.22 1.88
N TYR A 15 4.85 11.16 1.07
CA TYR A 15 5.13 12.16 0.05
C TYR A 15 3.97 12.30 -0.95
N TYR A 16 3.43 11.20 -1.47
CA TYR A 16 2.29 11.24 -2.38
C TYR A 16 1.00 11.75 -1.73
N VAL A 17 0.75 11.42 -0.46
CA VAL A 17 -0.38 11.99 0.30
C VAL A 17 -0.27 13.51 0.38
N LEU A 18 0.91 14.03 0.71
CA LEU A 18 1.12 15.47 0.81
C LEU A 18 0.94 16.18 -0.54
N LEU A 19 1.41 15.55 -1.61
CA LEU A 19 1.23 16.04 -2.98
C LEU A 19 -0.27 16.12 -3.33
N GLU A 20 -1.02 15.05 -3.05
CA GLU A 20 -2.45 15.00 -3.36
C GLU A 20 -3.26 16.02 -2.55
N VAL A 21 -2.93 16.19 -1.27
CA VAL A 21 -3.53 17.22 -0.42
C VAL A 21 -3.22 18.62 -0.96
N SER A 22 -2.00 18.85 -1.45
CA SER A 22 -1.62 20.12 -2.08
C SER A 22 -2.42 20.41 -3.36
N GLU A 23 -2.61 19.39 -4.20
CA GLU A 23 -3.41 19.51 -5.42
C GLU A 23 -4.89 19.77 -5.14
N ILE A 24 -5.47 19.06 -4.17
CA ILE A 24 -6.84 19.29 -3.71
C ILE A 24 -7.00 20.73 -3.20
N TYR A 25 -6.03 21.24 -2.44
CA TYR A 25 -6.08 22.62 -1.93
C TYR A 25 -5.99 23.66 -3.05
N SER A 26 -5.15 23.41 -4.06
CA SER A 26 -4.95 24.31 -5.20
C SER A 26 -6.15 24.32 -6.15
N GLN A 27 -6.67 23.15 -6.53
CA GLN A 27 -7.72 23.00 -7.54
C GLN A 27 -9.14 22.99 -6.97
N ARG A 28 -9.30 22.75 -5.67
CA ARG A 28 -10.59 22.75 -4.94
C ARG A 28 -11.64 21.88 -5.65
N TRP A 29 -12.76 22.46 -6.08
CA TRP A 29 -13.85 21.74 -6.75
C TRP A 29 -13.49 21.19 -8.11
N ARG A 30 -12.54 21.82 -8.83
CA ARG A 30 -12.11 21.36 -10.15
C ARG A 30 -11.41 19.99 -10.06
N TYR A 31 -10.76 19.71 -8.93
CA TYR A 31 -10.11 18.42 -8.68
C TYR A 31 -11.09 17.25 -8.84
N PHE A 32 -12.34 17.41 -8.38
CA PHE A 32 -13.37 16.37 -8.43
C PHE A 32 -14.06 16.24 -9.79
N THR A 33 -13.66 17.03 -10.80
CA THR A 33 -14.22 16.89 -12.15
C THR A 33 -13.42 15.92 -13.02
N GLU A 34 -12.16 15.66 -12.66
CA GLU A 34 -11.26 14.83 -13.46
C GLU A 34 -11.27 13.38 -12.95
N VAL A 35 -11.70 12.44 -13.81
CA VAL A 35 -11.78 11.00 -13.48
C VAL A 35 -10.44 10.44 -13.01
N TRP A 36 -9.33 10.97 -13.53
CA TRP A 36 -7.99 10.50 -13.18
C TRP A 36 -7.61 10.76 -11.73
N ASN A 37 -8.11 11.85 -11.14
CA ASN A 37 -7.85 12.20 -9.75
C ASN A 37 -8.52 11.20 -8.81
N TYR A 38 -9.70 10.67 -9.18
CA TYR A 38 -10.34 9.59 -8.43
C TYR A 38 -9.56 8.27 -8.51
N VAL A 39 -9.00 7.97 -9.69
CA VAL A 39 -8.15 6.79 -9.89
C VAL A 39 -6.89 6.90 -9.02
N GLU A 40 -6.28 8.08 -8.96
CA GLU A 40 -5.09 8.35 -8.12
C GLU A 40 -5.42 8.27 -6.63
N LEU A 41 -6.53 8.88 -6.20
CA LEU A 41 -7.01 8.80 -4.82
C LEU A 41 -7.34 7.35 -4.38
N ALA A 42 -7.98 6.58 -5.25
CA ALA A 42 -8.30 5.17 -4.99
C ALA A 42 -7.02 4.32 -4.84
N ASN A 43 -6.06 4.50 -5.75
CA ASN A 43 -4.77 3.82 -5.69
C ASN A 43 -4.00 4.17 -4.39
N LEU A 44 -3.96 5.45 -4.03
CA LEU A 44 -3.32 5.92 -2.79
C LEU A 44 -4.02 5.37 -1.54
N SER A 45 -5.36 5.30 -1.55
CA SER A 45 -6.16 4.73 -0.47
C SER A 45 -5.84 3.24 -0.26
N ILE A 46 -5.65 2.48 -1.34
CA ILE A 46 -5.21 1.07 -1.27
C ILE A 46 -3.81 0.99 -0.64
N TYR A 47 -2.86 1.85 -1.03
CA TYR A 47 -1.51 1.90 -0.42
C TYR A 47 -1.54 2.19 1.08
N ILE A 48 -2.39 3.12 1.51
CA ILE A 48 -2.56 3.44 2.94
C ILE A 48 -3.16 2.25 3.68
N TYR A 49 -4.25 1.67 3.15
CA TYR A 49 -4.91 0.50 3.74
C TYR A 49 -3.92 -0.66 3.91
N MET A 50 -3.13 -0.98 2.89
CA MET A 50 -2.12 -2.04 2.94
C MET A 50 -1.07 -1.77 4.01
N SER A 51 -0.59 -0.54 4.12
CA SER A 51 0.40 -0.16 5.14
C SER A 51 -0.16 -0.30 6.55
N LEU A 52 -1.43 0.06 6.75
CA LEU A 52 -2.12 -0.11 8.04
C LEU A 52 -2.34 -1.59 8.37
N SER A 53 -2.85 -2.39 7.42
CA SER A 53 -3.01 -3.84 7.60
C SER A 53 -1.68 -4.53 7.90
N TRP A 54 -0.60 -4.11 7.24
CA TRP A 54 0.75 -4.59 7.50
C TRP A 54 1.23 -4.25 8.92
N PHE A 55 1.03 -3.01 9.34
CA PHE A 55 1.40 -2.56 10.69
C PHE A 55 0.57 -3.26 11.77
N LEU A 56 -0.73 -3.46 11.53
CA LEU A 56 -1.60 -4.22 12.43
C LEU A 56 -1.16 -5.69 12.53
N TYR A 57 -0.85 -6.34 11.40
CA TYR A 57 -0.32 -7.69 11.39
C TYR A 57 1.00 -7.79 12.17
N LEU A 58 1.93 -6.85 11.95
CA LEU A 58 3.17 -6.82 12.70
C LEU A 58 2.91 -6.69 14.20
N ASN A 59 2.05 -5.78 14.63
CA ASN A 59 1.77 -5.60 16.06
C ASN A 59 1.02 -6.77 16.69
N SER A 60 0.04 -7.37 16.00
CA SER A 60 -0.74 -8.49 16.52
C SER A 60 0.07 -9.78 16.57
N THR A 61 0.93 -10.01 15.57
CA THR A 61 1.66 -11.26 15.41
C THR A 61 3.05 -11.20 16.07
N TYR A 62 3.54 -10.02 16.50
CA TYR A 62 4.82 -9.90 17.20
C TYR A 62 4.86 -10.70 18.51
N SER A 63 3.75 -10.71 19.28
CA SER A 63 3.67 -11.48 20.52
C SER A 63 3.73 -12.99 20.24
N GLU A 64 2.95 -13.47 19.27
CA GLU A 64 2.90 -14.89 18.89
C GLU A 64 4.22 -15.37 18.27
N LEU A 65 4.89 -14.55 17.46
CA LEU A 65 6.19 -14.88 16.86
C LEU A 65 7.30 -15.05 17.90
N GLN A 66 7.28 -14.26 18.97
CA GLN A 66 8.22 -14.45 20.08
C GLN A 66 7.98 -15.78 20.78
N THR A 67 6.70 -16.15 20.98
CA THR A 67 6.35 -17.47 21.51
C THR A 67 6.85 -18.56 20.56
N PHE A 68 6.61 -18.45 19.24
CA PHE A 68 7.08 -19.41 18.23
C PHE A 68 8.59 -19.69 18.27
N ARG A 69 9.40 -18.67 18.58
CA ARG A 69 10.86 -18.77 18.63
C ARG A 69 11.37 -19.60 19.82
N GLU A 70 10.65 -19.59 20.93
CA GLU A 70 10.87 -20.48 22.06
C GLU A 70 10.21 -21.83 21.75
N SER A 71 10.94 -22.72 21.06
CA SER A 71 10.41 -24.01 20.64
C SER A 71 10.11 -24.92 21.83
N SER A 72 8.84 -25.08 22.20
CA SER A 72 8.36 -26.11 23.13
C SER A 72 7.79 -27.29 22.32
N PRO A 73 8.32 -28.52 22.42
CA PRO A 73 7.82 -29.68 21.65
C PRO A 73 6.39 -30.15 22.00
N ARG A 74 5.75 -29.51 22.99
CA ARG A 74 4.51 -29.98 23.62
C ARG A 74 3.29 -29.09 23.40
N GLU A 75 3.47 -27.90 22.82
CA GLU A 75 2.36 -26.97 22.59
C GLU A 75 1.98 -26.93 21.11
N TYR A 76 0.68 -27.12 20.85
CA TYR A 76 0.11 -26.82 19.55
C TYR A 76 0.10 -25.31 19.34
N ARG A 77 0.72 -24.83 18.26
CA ARG A 77 0.71 -23.41 17.90
C ARG A 77 -0.05 -23.21 16.60
N ASP A 78 -0.97 -22.26 16.61
CA ASP A 78 -1.87 -22.03 15.50
C ASP A 78 -1.19 -21.27 14.34
N LEU A 79 -0.56 -22.03 13.45
CA LEU A 79 0.01 -21.53 12.20
C LEU A 79 -1.05 -21.02 11.22
N TYR A 80 -2.31 -21.46 11.36
CA TYR A 80 -3.38 -21.07 10.43
C TYR A 80 -3.76 -19.60 10.58
N THR A 81 -3.84 -19.10 11.82
CA THR A 81 -4.12 -17.68 12.08
C THR A 81 -3.02 -16.77 11.53
N ILE A 82 -1.75 -17.16 11.67
CA ILE A 82 -0.61 -16.43 11.09
C ILE A 82 -0.67 -16.44 9.55
N ALA A 83 -0.89 -17.61 8.95
CA ALA A 83 -0.98 -17.75 7.50
C ALA A 83 -2.16 -16.96 6.90
N LYS A 84 -3.29 -16.92 7.60
CA LYS A 84 -4.47 -16.14 7.20
C LYS A 84 -4.19 -14.63 7.22
N GLY A 85 -3.50 -14.15 8.25
CA GLY A 85 -3.05 -12.75 8.32
C GLY A 85 -2.13 -12.38 7.17
N PHE A 86 -1.14 -13.24 6.88
CA PHE A 86 -0.21 -13.04 5.77
C PHE A 86 -0.88 -13.05 4.38
N ASN A 87 -1.81 -13.99 4.14
CA ASN A 87 -2.56 -14.07 2.89
C ASN A 87 -3.47 -12.86 2.67
N SER A 88 -4.01 -12.27 3.74
CA SER A 88 -4.82 -11.05 3.65
C SER A 88 -3.98 -9.86 3.16
N VAL A 89 -2.72 -9.79 3.56
CA VAL A 89 -1.76 -8.81 3.03
C VAL A 89 -1.39 -9.13 1.58
N THR A 90 -1.45 -10.38 1.12
CA THR A 90 -1.05 -10.76 -0.26
C THR A 90 -2.03 -10.25 -1.33
N LEU A 91 -3.28 -9.95 -0.96
CA LEU A 91 -4.19 -9.19 -1.84
C LEU A 91 -3.62 -7.83 -2.27
N ALA A 92 -2.62 -7.30 -1.53
CA ALA A 92 -1.86 -6.12 -1.89
C ALA A 92 -1.14 -6.21 -3.23
N SER A 93 -0.74 -7.40 -3.67
CA SER A 93 0.01 -7.60 -4.91
C SER A 93 -0.79 -7.18 -6.14
N PHE A 94 -2.12 -7.14 -6.07
CA PHE A 94 -2.98 -6.60 -7.12
C PHE A 94 -2.75 -5.10 -7.36
N ASN A 95 -2.27 -4.35 -6.36
CA ASN A 95 -2.06 -2.91 -6.51
C ASN A 95 -0.90 -2.57 -7.47
N LEU A 96 0.01 -3.52 -7.74
CA LEU A 96 1.03 -3.37 -8.79
C LEU A 96 0.42 -3.21 -10.18
N ILE A 97 -0.73 -3.85 -10.43
CA ILE A 97 -1.47 -3.72 -11.69
C ILE A 97 -1.97 -2.28 -11.87
N TYR A 98 -2.42 -1.65 -10.79
CA TYR A 98 -2.83 -0.24 -10.79
C TYR A 98 -1.66 0.71 -11.02
N GLY A 99 -0.49 0.41 -10.46
CA GLY A 99 0.76 1.10 -10.80
C GLY A 99 1.08 1.05 -12.29
N PHE A 100 0.83 -0.10 -12.93
CA PHE A 100 1.00 -0.28 -14.37
C PHE A 100 0.00 0.54 -15.20
N ILE A 101 -1.27 0.61 -14.77
CA ILE A 101 -2.28 1.47 -15.41
C ILE A 101 -1.87 2.94 -15.33
N ARG A 102 -1.32 3.41 -14.20
CA ARG A 102 -0.79 4.78 -14.07
C ARG A 102 0.34 5.05 -15.07
N PHE A 103 1.23 4.08 -15.30
CA PHE A 103 2.31 4.20 -16.28
C PHE A 103 1.75 4.48 -17.70
N THR A 104 0.64 3.84 -18.07
CA THR A 104 0.00 4.07 -19.38
C THR A 104 -0.61 5.48 -19.55
N LYS A 105 -1.03 6.15 -18.47
CA LYS A 105 -1.50 7.56 -18.49
C LYS A 105 -0.39 8.49 -19.00
N TYR A 106 0.84 8.30 -18.53
CA TYR A 106 1.99 9.12 -18.94
C TYR A 106 2.41 8.87 -20.40
N PHE A 107 2.29 7.63 -20.90
CA PHE A 107 2.51 7.33 -22.31
C PHE A 107 1.51 8.03 -23.24
N ARG A 108 0.25 8.17 -22.82
CA ARG A 108 -0.76 8.90 -23.59
C ARG A 108 -0.51 10.41 -23.66
N MET A 109 0.04 11.01 -22.61
CA MET A 109 0.44 12.42 -22.64
C MET A 109 1.63 12.67 -23.57
N SER A 110 2.65 11.81 -23.59
CA SER A 110 3.81 12.00 -24.47
C SER A 110 3.46 11.89 -25.95
N LEU A 111 2.46 11.07 -26.31
CA LEU A 111 1.97 10.97 -27.69
C LEU A 111 1.23 12.25 -28.14
N ARG A 112 0.54 12.94 -27.23
CA ARG A 112 -0.19 14.17 -27.52
C ARG A 112 0.70 15.41 -27.69
N PHE A 113 1.93 15.36 -27.17
CA PHE A 113 2.97 16.38 -27.37
C PHE A 113 3.86 16.11 -28.59
N LYS A 114 3.73 14.95 -29.25
CA LYS A 114 4.50 14.56 -30.45
C LYS A 114 3.75 14.76 -31.77
N MET A 115 2.50 15.21 -31.74
CA MET A 115 1.76 15.72 -32.91
C MET A 115 1.65 17.24 -32.78
#